data_AF-A0A8T0GY30-F1
#
_entry.id   AF-A0A8T0GY30-F1
#
_cell.length_a   1.000
_cell.length_b   1.000
_cell.length_c   1.000
_cell.angle_alpha   90.00
_cell.angle_beta   90.00
_cell.angle_gamma   90.00
#
_symmetry.space_group_name_H-M   'P 1'
#
loop_
_entity.id
_entity.type
_entity.pdbx_description
1 polymer ?
#
loop_
_entity_poly.entity_id
_entity_poly.type
_entity_poly.pdbx_seq_one_letter_code
_entity_poly.pdbx_strand_id
1 'polypeptide(L)'
;MTIFRQWRYSVLMVVAVVAVIFEGFVEGSTDASSCAAILCPTNTTCDNGTCKLICESGYADCNGQFNDGCEANLLEGDVTNCGKCGRNCAEPKSYEFVNCVGGKCTYTDKCTAIKCGTYPNADTFCTKGKCGAKCHPGYANCDGILEIGKNGCEVNLNKDVKNCGKCKHKCPKPQGYGAGPATCRNGVCQ
;
A
#
# COMPACT_ATOMS: atom_id res chain seq x y z
N MET A 1 71.32 62.36 1.42
CA MET A 1 71.05 60.94 1.10
C MET A 1 69.72 60.49 1.71
N THR A 2 68.59 60.91 1.14
CA THR A 2 67.25 60.58 1.70
C THR A 2 66.18 60.27 0.64
N ILE A 3 66.54 60.24 -0.65
CA ILE A 3 65.59 59.99 -1.76
C ILE A 3 65.54 58.50 -2.18
N PHE A 4 66.58 57.71 -1.90
CA PHE A 4 66.63 56.28 -2.24
C PHE A 4 65.89 55.34 -1.26
N ARG A 5 65.41 55.85 -0.12
CA ARG A 5 64.76 55.04 0.92
C ARG A 5 63.23 55.04 0.84
N GLN A 6 62.62 55.91 0.02
CA GLN A 6 61.17 55.94 -0.22
C GLN A 6 60.72 54.92 -1.27
N TRP A 7 61.57 54.61 -2.26
CA TRP A 7 61.26 53.64 -3.33
C TRP A 7 61.25 52.18 -2.88
N ARG A 8 61.99 51.83 -1.81
CA ARG A 8 61.99 50.47 -1.25
C ARG A 8 60.71 50.12 -0.50
N TYR A 9 60.03 51.10 0.12
CA TYR A 9 58.77 50.84 0.83
C TYR A 9 57.56 50.69 -0.11
N SER A 10 57.55 51.36 -1.26
CA SER A 10 56.45 51.29 -2.23
C SER A 10 56.43 49.99 -3.05
N VAL A 11 57.59 49.43 -3.40
CA VAL A 11 57.66 48.17 -4.17
C VAL A 11 57.33 46.96 -3.27
N LEU A 12 57.75 46.98 -1.99
CA LEU A 12 57.42 45.93 -1.03
C LEU A 12 55.92 45.86 -0.70
N MET A 13 55.21 46.98 -0.66
CA MET A 13 53.76 47.01 -0.46
C MET A 13 52.98 46.46 -1.67
N VAL A 14 53.43 46.72 -2.90
CA VAL A 14 52.75 46.20 -4.10
C VAL A 14 52.98 44.70 -4.26
N VAL A 15 54.18 44.20 -3.95
CA VAL A 15 54.46 42.74 -3.98
C VAL A 15 53.70 42.01 -2.86
N ALA A 16 53.56 42.62 -1.68
CA ALA A 16 52.75 42.06 -0.60
C ALA A 16 51.26 42.00 -0.96
N VAL A 17 50.69 43.06 -1.54
CA VAL A 17 49.26 43.08 -1.95
C VAL A 17 48.98 42.08 -3.08
N VAL A 18 49.89 41.89 -4.03
CA VAL A 18 49.74 40.86 -5.08
C VAL A 18 49.87 39.44 -4.53
N ALA A 19 50.69 39.23 -3.50
CA ALA A 19 50.78 37.93 -2.80
C ALA A 19 49.50 37.59 -2.02
N VAL A 20 48.78 38.58 -1.46
CA VAL A 20 47.50 38.31 -0.77
C VAL A 20 46.33 38.05 -1.74
N ILE A 21 46.48 38.35 -3.04
CA ILE A 21 45.42 38.08 -4.04
C ILE A 21 45.55 36.65 -4.62
N PHE A 22 46.68 35.97 -4.40
CA PHE A 22 46.90 34.58 -4.86
C PHE A 22 46.81 33.50 -3.77
N GLU A 23 46.68 33.88 -2.50
CA GLU A 23 46.36 32.95 -1.41
C GLU A 23 44.86 32.94 -1.04
N GLY A 24 44.01 33.37 -1.96
CA GLY A 24 42.60 32.96 -1.98
C GLY A 24 42.40 31.51 -2.42
N PHE A 25 43.35 30.62 -2.11
CA PHE A 25 43.08 29.18 -2.13
C PHE A 25 42.07 28.97 -1.01
N VAL A 26 40.81 28.78 -1.41
CA VAL A 26 39.75 28.27 -0.56
C VAL A 26 40.33 27.01 0.08
N GLU A 27 40.76 27.12 1.33
CA GLU A 27 40.95 25.95 2.18
C GLU A 27 39.62 25.22 2.09
N GLY A 28 39.61 24.09 1.37
CA GLY A 28 38.44 23.23 1.28
C GLY A 28 38.03 22.91 2.70
N SER A 29 36.95 23.55 3.16
CA SER A 29 36.49 23.40 4.52
C SER A 29 36.15 21.92 4.69
N THR A 30 36.85 21.29 5.64
CA THR A 30 36.53 19.94 6.12
C THR A 30 35.28 19.93 6.99
N ASP A 31 34.56 21.04 7.07
CA ASP A 31 33.25 21.08 7.72
C ASP A 31 32.25 20.43 6.77
N ALA A 32 31.38 19.57 7.29
CA ALA A 32 30.30 18.91 6.55
C ALA A 32 29.37 19.88 5.77
N SER A 33 29.54 21.18 5.94
CA SER A 33 28.81 22.29 5.34
C SER A 33 29.41 22.82 4.03
N SER A 34 30.61 22.40 3.62
CA SER A 34 31.25 22.91 2.39
C SER A 34 31.60 21.78 1.41
N CYS A 35 30.89 21.75 0.29
CA CYS A 35 31.03 20.74 -0.75
C CYS A 35 31.58 21.43 -2.01
N ALA A 36 32.91 21.37 -2.21
CA ALA A 36 33.59 22.00 -3.35
C ALA A 36 33.18 23.49 -3.59
N ALA A 37 33.17 24.30 -2.53
CA ALA A 37 32.74 25.70 -2.50
C ALA A 37 31.21 25.95 -2.60
N ILE A 38 30.39 24.90 -2.55
CA ILE A 38 28.94 25.00 -2.33
C ILE A 38 28.66 24.90 -0.82
N LEU A 39 27.98 25.90 -0.27
CA LEU A 39 27.44 25.87 1.09
C LEU A 39 26.23 24.93 1.11
N CYS A 40 26.39 23.75 1.71
CA CYS A 40 25.28 22.83 1.89
C CYS A 40 24.48 23.20 3.16
N PRO A 41 23.14 23.01 3.16
CA PRO A 41 22.33 23.22 4.36
C PRO A 41 22.65 22.18 5.44
N THR A 42 22.31 22.52 6.69
CA THR A 42 22.43 21.60 7.82
C THR A 42 21.63 20.32 7.55
N ASN A 43 22.19 19.14 7.89
CA ASN A 43 21.63 17.80 7.61
C ASN A 43 21.88 17.24 6.19
N THR A 44 22.98 17.64 5.56
CA THR A 44 23.48 17.08 4.30
C THR A 44 24.90 16.52 4.47
N THR A 45 25.31 15.65 3.54
CA THR A 45 26.69 15.17 3.39
C THR A 45 27.19 15.52 1.98
N CYS A 46 28.51 15.67 1.83
CA CYS A 46 29.12 15.91 0.53
C CYS A 46 29.53 14.58 -0.11
N ASP A 47 28.93 14.23 -1.24
CA ASP A 47 29.34 13.07 -2.04
C ASP A 47 29.69 13.53 -3.45
N ASN A 48 30.95 13.35 -3.84
CA ASN A 48 31.50 13.75 -5.15
C ASN A 48 31.15 15.21 -5.56
N GLY A 49 31.24 16.16 -4.62
CA GLY A 49 30.99 17.58 -4.89
C GLY A 49 29.50 17.96 -4.99
N THR A 50 28.59 17.04 -4.65
CA THR A 50 27.14 17.30 -4.56
C THR A 50 26.67 17.16 -3.12
N CYS A 51 25.89 18.13 -2.63
CA CYS A 51 25.20 18.01 -1.35
C CYS A 51 24.12 16.93 -1.46
N LYS A 52 24.19 15.90 -0.61
CA LYS A 52 23.16 14.86 -0.48
C LYS A 52 22.51 14.95 0.88
N LEU A 53 21.20 14.77 0.96
CA LEU A 53 20.51 14.81 2.24
C LEU A 53 20.81 13.57 3.08
N ILE A 54 20.95 13.75 4.40
CA ILE A 54 21.02 12.64 5.36
C ILE A 54 19.60 12.37 5.85
N CYS A 55 19.02 11.26 5.39
CA CYS A 55 17.66 10.86 5.76
C CYS A 55 17.62 10.01 7.02
N GLU A 56 16.52 10.13 7.76
CA GLU A 56 16.20 9.19 8.82
C GLU A 56 16.12 7.77 8.28
N SER A 57 16.32 6.78 9.15
CA SER A 57 16.28 5.37 8.75
C SER A 57 14.96 5.04 8.06
N GLY A 58 15.07 4.52 6.83
CA GLY A 58 13.92 4.16 6.02
C GLY A 58 13.36 5.28 5.15
N TYR A 59 13.86 6.52 5.25
CA TYR A 59 13.50 7.60 4.33
C TYR A 59 14.57 7.81 3.26
N ALA A 60 14.17 8.37 2.12
CA ALA A 60 15.09 8.74 1.05
C ALA A 60 14.64 10.01 0.32
N ASP A 61 15.63 10.79 -0.09
CA ASP A 61 15.53 11.85 -1.10
C ASP A 61 15.54 11.17 -2.48
N CYS A 62 14.40 11.14 -3.15
CA CYS A 62 14.22 10.39 -4.40
C CYS A 62 14.35 11.23 -5.66
N ASN A 63 14.21 12.55 -5.56
CA ASN A 63 14.41 13.49 -6.66
C ASN A 63 15.83 14.10 -6.66
N GLY A 64 16.62 13.85 -5.62
CA GLY A 64 17.95 14.40 -5.42
C GLY A 64 17.94 15.88 -5.03
N GLN A 65 16.80 16.38 -4.53
CA GLN A 65 16.60 17.78 -4.22
C GLN A 65 16.71 17.98 -2.71
N PHE A 66 17.81 18.58 -2.27
CA PHE A 66 18.03 18.76 -0.83
C PHE A 66 17.07 19.78 -0.17
N ASN A 67 16.29 20.53 -0.96
CA ASN A 67 15.49 21.65 -0.48
C ASN A 67 14.03 21.29 -0.13
N ASP A 68 13.55 20.10 -0.49
CA ASP A 68 12.24 19.56 -0.10
C ASP A 68 12.32 18.38 0.88
N GLY A 69 13.50 17.78 1.07
CA GLY A 69 13.77 16.89 2.19
C GLY A 69 13.93 15.42 1.79
N CYS A 70 13.42 14.52 2.63
CA CYS A 70 13.39 13.08 2.37
C CYS A 70 11.94 12.69 2.15
N GLU A 71 11.47 12.76 0.91
CA GLU A 71 10.04 12.74 0.59
C GLU A 71 9.44 11.34 0.67
N ALA A 72 10.26 10.29 0.57
CA ALA A 72 9.79 8.92 0.41
C ALA A 72 10.08 8.06 1.64
N ASN A 73 9.05 7.39 2.16
CA ASN A 73 9.21 6.36 3.18
C ASN A 73 9.41 5.00 2.51
N LEU A 74 10.64 4.52 2.44
CA LEU A 74 11.00 3.27 1.80
C LEU A 74 10.56 2.03 2.58
N LEU A 75 10.16 2.15 3.85
CA LEU A 75 9.85 0.99 4.69
C LEU A 75 8.36 0.76 4.85
N GLU A 76 7.57 1.81 5.01
CA GLU A 76 6.18 1.73 5.44
C GLU A 76 5.28 2.65 4.63
N GLY A 77 4.13 2.13 4.18
CA GLY A 77 3.04 2.91 3.59
C GLY A 77 3.25 3.43 2.16
N ASP A 78 4.47 3.79 1.75
CA ASP A 78 4.75 4.29 0.40
C ASP A 78 4.85 3.14 -0.61
N VAL A 79 3.74 2.89 -1.30
CA VAL A 79 3.66 1.85 -2.34
C VAL A 79 4.33 2.24 -3.66
N THR A 80 4.75 3.50 -3.81
CA THR A 80 5.48 3.99 -5.00
C THR A 80 7.00 3.96 -4.83
N ASN A 81 7.49 3.93 -3.60
CA ASN A 81 8.92 3.88 -3.27
C ASN A 81 9.30 2.69 -2.38
N CYS A 82 8.53 1.59 -2.42
CA CYS A 82 8.67 0.52 -1.43
C CYS A 82 10.03 -0.21 -1.53
N GLY A 83 10.89 0.03 -0.55
CA GLY A 83 12.25 -0.51 -0.44
C GLY A 83 13.33 0.23 -1.23
N LYS A 84 12.95 1.12 -2.17
CA LYS A 84 13.84 2.04 -2.89
C LYS A 84 13.02 3.06 -3.69
N CYS A 85 13.62 4.21 -3.98
CA CYS A 85 13.03 5.23 -4.83
C CYS A 85 12.54 4.68 -6.19
N GLY A 86 11.33 5.09 -6.57
CA GLY A 86 10.68 4.72 -7.84
C GLY A 86 10.30 3.23 -7.94
N ARG A 87 10.37 2.46 -6.85
CA ARG A 87 9.90 1.07 -6.84
C ARG A 87 8.42 1.01 -6.50
N ASN A 88 7.61 1.15 -7.53
CA ASN A 88 6.19 0.93 -7.43
C ASN A 88 5.90 -0.54 -7.14
N CYS A 89 5.01 -0.80 -6.19
CA CYS A 89 4.39 -2.09 -6.03
C CYS A 89 3.56 -2.41 -7.27
N ALA A 90 3.57 -3.69 -7.68
CA ALA A 90 2.72 -4.14 -8.76
C ALA A 90 1.25 -3.91 -8.41
N GLU A 91 0.42 -3.68 -9.43
CA GLU A 91 -1.00 -3.48 -9.26
C GLU A 91 -1.61 -4.68 -8.50
N PRO A 92 -2.29 -4.45 -7.36
CA PRO A 92 -2.93 -5.53 -6.63
C PRO A 92 -4.06 -6.11 -7.45
N LYS A 93 -4.42 -7.36 -7.19
CA LYS A 93 -5.67 -7.88 -7.75
C LYS A 93 -6.85 -7.09 -7.18
N SER A 94 -7.97 -7.13 -7.88
CA SER A 94 -9.21 -6.43 -7.47
C SER A 94 -9.70 -6.77 -6.05
N TYR A 95 -9.24 -7.88 -5.48
CA TYR A 95 -9.58 -8.36 -4.15
C TYR A 95 -8.48 -8.22 -3.09
N GLU A 96 -7.38 -7.54 -3.40
CA GLU A 96 -6.26 -7.33 -2.49
C GLU A 96 -6.13 -5.85 -2.10
N PHE A 97 -5.57 -5.59 -0.93
CA PHE A 97 -4.96 -4.32 -0.55
C PHE A 97 -3.45 -4.43 -0.76
N VAL A 98 -2.84 -3.42 -1.37
CA VAL A 98 -1.37 -3.30 -1.46
C VAL A 98 -0.87 -2.38 -0.35
N ASN A 99 0.23 -2.75 0.29
CA ASN A 99 0.91 -1.89 1.26
C ASN A 99 2.43 -2.11 1.20
N CYS A 100 3.22 -1.13 1.64
CA CYS A 100 4.65 -1.30 1.90
C CYS A 100 4.87 -1.59 3.38
N VAL A 101 5.56 -2.69 3.69
CA VAL A 101 5.94 -3.05 5.07
C VAL A 101 7.35 -3.62 5.06
N GLY A 102 8.24 -3.07 5.89
CA GLY A 102 9.66 -3.43 5.92
C GLY A 102 10.35 -3.35 4.55
N GLY A 103 9.94 -2.38 3.71
CA GLY A 103 10.49 -2.18 2.36
C GLY A 103 10.14 -3.28 1.35
N LYS A 104 9.07 -4.03 1.63
CA LYS A 104 8.52 -5.04 0.74
C LYS A 104 7.06 -4.77 0.47
N CYS A 105 6.66 -4.91 -0.79
CA CYS A 105 5.27 -4.88 -1.18
C CYS A 105 4.56 -6.10 -0.58
N THR A 106 3.53 -5.84 0.19
CA THR A 106 2.65 -6.84 0.78
C THR A 106 1.27 -6.72 0.16
N TYR A 107 0.62 -7.86 -0.02
CA TYR A 107 -0.72 -7.95 -0.59
C TYR A 107 -1.59 -8.73 0.38
N THR A 108 -2.64 -8.07 0.88
CA THR A 108 -3.54 -8.66 1.88
C THR A 108 -4.91 -8.84 1.26
N ASP A 109 -5.49 -10.04 1.39
CA ASP A 109 -6.86 -10.29 0.93
C ASP A 109 -7.83 -9.34 1.65
N LYS A 110 -8.74 -8.70 0.90
CA LYS A 110 -9.77 -7.79 1.45
C LYS A 110 -10.67 -8.45 2.48
N CYS A 111 -10.71 -9.79 2.54
CA CYS A 111 -11.37 -10.54 3.60
C CYS A 111 -10.89 -10.23 5.01
N THR A 112 -9.71 -9.63 5.20
CA THR A 112 -9.27 -9.14 6.51
C THR A 112 -10.06 -7.93 7.01
N ALA A 113 -10.66 -7.15 6.09
CA ALA A 113 -11.48 -5.99 6.40
C ALA A 113 -12.98 -6.24 6.22
N ILE A 114 -13.35 -7.15 5.30
CA ILE A 114 -14.74 -7.49 5.03
C ILE A 114 -15.28 -8.40 6.15
N LYS A 115 -16.18 -7.86 6.97
CA LYS A 115 -17.00 -8.68 7.88
C LYS A 115 -18.14 -9.30 7.09
N CYS A 116 -18.02 -10.59 6.78
CA CYS A 116 -19.12 -11.32 6.17
C CYS A 116 -20.28 -11.47 7.16
N GLY A 117 -21.48 -11.24 6.65
CA GLY A 117 -22.71 -11.47 7.39
C GLY A 117 -22.87 -12.91 7.84
N THR A 118 -23.78 -13.13 8.79
CA THR A 118 -24.33 -14.46 9.08
C THR A 118 -25.53 -14.71 8.17
N TYR A 119 -25.65 -15.92 7.64
CA TYR A 119 -26.82 -16.34 6.86
C TYR A 119 -27.51 -17.48 7.63
N PRO A 120 -28.85 -17.48 7.77
CA PRO A 120 -29.55 -18.59 8.41
C PRO A 120 -29.27 -19.92 7.72
N ASN A 121 -29.01 -20.98 8.50
CA ASN A 121 -28.73 -22.34 8.02
C ASN A 121 -27.54 -22.42 7.04
N ALA A 122 -26.49 -21.61 7.26
CA ALA A 122 -25.30 -21.63 6.42
C ALA A 122 -24.02 -21.39 7.22
N ASP A 123 -22.93 -21.99 6.75
CA ASP A 123 -21.58 -21.60 7.11
C ASP A 123 -21.14 -20.47 6.18
N THR A 124 -20.63 -19.39 6.74
CA THR A 124 -20.21 -18.21 5.97
C THR A 124 -18.70 -18.19 5.81
N PHE A 125 -18.22 -17.79 4.64
CA PHE A 125 -16.80 -17.72 4.36
C PHE A 125 -16.48 -16.48 3.53
N CYS A 126 -15.23 -16.04 3.60
CA CYS A 126 -14.71 -15.01 2.73
C CYS A 126 -13.55 -15.59 1.92
N THR A 127 -13.56 -15.36 0.62
CA THR A 127 -12.45 -15.78 -0.25
C THR A 127 -12.28 -14.77 -1.37
N LYS A 128 -11.06 -14.29 -1.59
CA LYS A 128 -10.75 -13.30 -2.63
C LYS A 128 -11.65 -12.08 -2.51
N GLY A 129 -11.71 -11.49 -1.32
CA GLY A 129 -12.48 -10.27 -1.06
C GLY A 129 -13.99 -10.39 -1.30
N LYS A 130 -14.55 -11.61 -1.34
CA LYS A 130 -15.97 -11.84 -1.55
C LYS A 130 -16.52 -12.78 -0.48
N CYS A 131 -17.65 -12.40 0.09
CA CYS A 131 -18.41 -13.26 0.99
C CYS A 131 -19.15 -14.34 0.20
N GLY A 132 -19.14 -15.55 0.74
CA GLY A 132 -19.93 -16.68 0.29
C GLY A 132 -20.64 -17.35 1.46
N ALA A 133 -21.63 -18.17 1.14
CA ALA A 133 -22.36 -18.99 2.08
C ALA A 133 -22.42 -20.42 1.56
N LYS A 134 -22.20 -21.39 2.44
CA LYS A 134 -22.44 -22.80 2.18
C LYS A 134 -23.63 -23.23 3.02
N CYS A 135 -24.74 -23.56 2.37
CA CYS A 135 -25.92 -24.01 3.08
C CYS A 135 -25.66 -25.31 3.84
N HIS A 136 -26.21 -25.40 5.04
CA HIS A 136 -26.23 -26.62 5.83
C HIS A 136 -27.04 -27.71 5.10
N PRO A 137 -26.77 -29.00 5.37
CA PRO A 137 -27.49 -30.09 4.72
C PRO A 137 -29.02 -29.93 4.78
N GLY A 138 -29.68 -30.07 3.64
CA GLY A 138 -31.14 -29.93 3.53
C GLY A 138 -31.66 -28.49 3.34
N TYR A 139 -30.77 -27.50 3.29
CA TYR A 139 -31.11 -26.11 2.98
C TYR A 139 -30.49 -25.66 1.66
N ALA A 140 -31.12 -24.70 0.98
CA ALA A 140 -30.64 -24.17 -0.28
C ALA A 140 -30.99 -22.70 -0.51
N ASN A 141 -30.17 -22.05 -1.34
CA ASN A 141 -30.46 -20.76 -1.97
C ASN A 141 -31.22 -20.99 -3.28
N CYS A 142 -32.55 -20.94 -3.28
CA CYS A 142 -33.30 -21.25 -4.50
C CYS A 142 -33.59 -20.05 -5.40
N ASP A 143 -33.49 -18.83 -4.87
CA ASP A 143 -33.63 -17.59 -5.64
C ASP A 143 -32.27 -17.03 -6.14
N GLY A 144 -31.16 -17.53 -5.60
CA GLY A 144 -29.80 -17.11 -5.94
C GLY A 144 -29.37 -15.82 -5.27
N ILE A 145 -30.13 -15.32 -4.30
CA ILE A 145 -29.91 -14.04 -3.64
C ILE A 145 -29.22 -14.30 -2.30
N LEU A 146 -28.09 -13.64 -2.07
CA LEU A 146 -27.39 -13.65 -0.79
C LEU A 146 -27.51 -12.27 -0.15
N GLU A 147 -28.40 -12.15 0.83
CA GLU A 147 -28.57 -10.93 1.63
C GLU A 147 -28.11 -11.18 3.06
N ILE A 148 -27.09 -10.43 3.48
CA ILE A 148 -26.51 -10.53 4.83
C ILE A 148 -27.61 -10.49 5.89
N GLY A 149 -27.65 -11.52 6.75
CA GLY A 149 -28.56 -11.60 7.88
C GLY A 149 -30.00 -11.98 7.56
N LYS A 150 -30.36 -12.21 6.28
CA LYS A 150 -31.76 -12.45 5.88
C LYS A 150 -31.95 -13.57 4.87
N ASN A 151 -31.33 -13.44 3.69
CA ASN A 151 -31.61 -14.32 2.54
C ASN A 151 -30.36 -15.11 2.15
N GLY A 152 -30.51 -16.39 1.82
CA GLY A 152 -29.42 -17.18 1.29
C GLY A 152 -29.56 -18.69 1.42
N CYS A 153 -30.01 -19.23 2.54
CA CYS A 153 -30.22 -20.69 2.73
C CYS A 153 -31.56 -20.95 3.44
N GLU A 154 -32.55 -20.16 3.06
CA GLU A 154 -33.87 -20.06 3.67
C GLU A 154 -34.79 -21.22 3.28
N VAL A 155 -34.55 -21.85 2.13
CA VAL A 155 -35.41 -22.94 1.65
C VAL A 155 -35.02 -24.27 2.27
N ASN A 156 -35.92 -24.85 3.04
CA ASN A 156 -35.78 -26.21 3.57
C ASN A 156 -36.26 -27.24 2.54
N LEU A 157 -35.31 -27.89 1.87
CA LEU A 157 -35.57 -28.89 0.82
C LEU A 157 -36.28 -30.14 1.35
N ASN A 158 -36.30 -30.37 2.66
CA ASN A 158 -36.96 -31.53 3.25
C ASN A 158 -38.46 -31.34 3.47
N LYS A 159 -38.94 -30.09 3.43
CA LYS A 159 -40.32 -29.71 3.80
C LYS A 159 -41.01 -28.81 2.79
N ASP A 160 -40.26 -28.04 2.00
CA ASP A 160 -40.86 -27.13 1.03
C ASP A 160 -41.40 -27.89 -0.18
N VAL A 161 -42.73 -27.95 -0.30
CA VAL A 161 -43.44 -28.56 -1.42
C VAL A 161 -43.12 -27.92 -2.78
N LYS A 162 -42.62 -26.68 -2.82
CA LYS A 162 -42.21 -26.01 -4.06
C LYS A 162 -40.76 -26.30 -4.46
N ASN A 163 -39.95 -26.81 -3.53
CA ASN A 163 -38.51 -27.03 -3.69
C ASN A 163 -38.08 -28.38 -3.07
N CYS A 164 -38.90 -29.42 -3.22
CA CYS A 164 -38.70 -30.67 -2.48
C CYS A 164 -37.47 -31.43 -3.00
N GLY A 165 -36.51 -31.72 -2.14
CA GLY A 165 -35.25 -32.40 -2.49
C GLY A 165 -34.26 -31.58 -3.33
N LYS A 166 -34.73 -30.60 -4.11
CA LYS A 166 -33.91 -29.64 -4.85
C LYS A 166 -34.71 -28.37 -5.20
N CYS A 167 -34.00 -27.28 -5.48
CA CYS A 167 -34.64 -26.03 -5.92
C CYS A 167 -35.48 -26.23 -7.18
N LYS A 168 -36.62 -25.52 -7.22
CA LYS A 168 -37.61 -25.54 -8.31
C LYS A 168 -38.21 -26.93 -8.57
N HIS A 169 -38.13 -27.86 -7.62
CA HIS A 169 -38.81 -29.16 -7.69
C HIS A 169 -40.14 -29.13 -6.92
N LYS A 170 -41.15 -28.60 -7.58
CA LYS A 170 -42.51 -28.57 -7.03
C LYS A 170 -43.13 -29.96 -7.10
N CYS A 171 -43.69 -30.43 -5.98
CA CYS A 171 -44.37 -31.71 -5.96
C CYS A 171 -45.63 -31.68 -6.86
N PRO A 172 -45.85 -32.74 -7.66
CA PRO A 172 -47.05 -32.86 -8.47
C PRO A 172 -48.26 -33.00 -7.54
N LYS A 173 -49.42 -32.51 -7.99
CA LYS A 173 -50.67 -32.80 -7.29
C LYS A 173 -50.95 -34.30 -7.37
N PRO A 174 -51.32 -34.96 -6.26
CA PRO A 174 -51.75 -36.36 -6.30
C PRO A 174 -52.91 -36.56 -7.27
N GLN A 175 -52.91 -37.70 -7.99
CA GLN A 175 -53.96 -38.04 -8.96
C GLN A 175 -55.07 -38.85 -8.26
N GLY A 176 -56.30 -38.34 -8.29
CA GLY A 176 -57.48 -39.03 -7.73
C GLY A 176 -58.49 -38.07 -7.10
N TYR A 177 -59.78 -38.40 -7.20
CA TYR A 177 -60.85 -37.62 -6.56
C TYR A 177 -60.75 -37.76 -5.03
N GLY A 178 -60.55 -36.64 -4.33
CA GLY A 178 -60.40 -36.60 -2.88
C GLY A 178 -58.96 -36.80 -2.36
N ALA A 179 -57.96 -36.84 -3.24
CA ALA A 179 -56.57 -36.87 -2.81
C ALA A 179 -56.18 -35.52 -2.17
N GLY A 180 -55.47 -35.59 -1.03
CA GLY A 180 -55.04 -34.42 -0.26
C GLY A 180 -54.02 -33.53 -0.99
N PRO A 181 -53.57 -32.43 -0.36
CA PRO A 181 -52.51 -31.59 -0.93
C PRO A 181 -51.20 -32.38 -1.06
N ALA A 182 -50.41 -32.08 -2.10
CA ALA A 182 -49.07 -32.61 -2.25
C ALA A 182 -48.22 -32.26 -1.02
N THR A 183 -47.40 -33.20 -0.55
CA THR A 183 -46.51 -32.97 0.59
C THR A 183 -45.06 -33.23 0.24
N CYS A 184 -44.14 -32.65 1.02
CA CYS A 184 -42.71 -32.93 0.93
C CYS A 184 -42.24 -33.47 2.27
N ARG A 185 -41.66 -34.67 2.27
CA ARG A 185 -41.13 -35.32 3.47
C ARG A 185 -39.74 -35.87 3.19
N ASN A 186 -38.77 -35.42 3.97
CA ASN A 186 -37.36 -35.82 3.84
C ASN A 186 -36.82 -35.65 2.40
N GLY A 187 -37.28 -34.61 1.70
CA GLY A 187 -36.86 -34.29 0.34
C GLY A 187 -37.54 -35.14 -0.75
N VAL A 188 -38.60 -35.87 -0.40
CA VAL A 188 -39.37 -36.70 -1.33
C VAL A 188 -40.83 -36.23 -1.37
N CYS A 189 -41.36 -36.06 -2.58
CA CYS A 189 -42.77 -35.74 -2.80
C CYS A 189 -43.66 -36.94 -2.45
N GLN A 190 -44.73 -36.70 -1.70
CA GLN A 190 -45.76 -37.69 -1.35
C GLN A 190 -47.15 -37.18 -1.73
#